data_AF-A0A5B7UP94-F1
#
_entry.id   AF-A0A5B7UP94-F1
#
_cell.length_a   1.000
_cell.length_b   1.000
_cell.length_c   1.000
_cell.angle_alpha   90.00
_cell.angle_beta   90.00
_cell.angle_gamma   90.00
#
_symmetry.space_group_name_H-M   'P 1'
#
loop_
_entity.id
_entity.type
_entity.pdbx_description
1 polymer ?
#
loop_
_entity_poly.entity_id
_entity_poly.type
_entity_poly.pdbx_seq_one_letter_code
_entity_poly.pdbx_strand_id
1 'polypeptide(L)'
;MANTTRTDEETIALAESEACSTCTAEQGHPCRTASGAPAASYHTSRTSLVPELAKAKRVVVPRGRGTDYRTPRTTVATATALLLLGYARVSTSKQSTASQVDALTDYGVSPEHIHAENESTRERDKRHAWQHVLDEAVQARRFGLAVTLVVTDEERIGRDADEMVKDAETLRTNGITLRILSGPLAGEHRPDGDNTLFKIFAVLAERKRESIREKVLRGQGTARKNGKTVGRPVVGTTAMAAQVRALKDGGMSVPEICDAVTFKDAKGKLKNPSRATVYRLLQEGEAMA
;
A
#
# COMPACT_ATOMS: atom_id res chain seq x y z
N MET A 1 -33.77 14.29 14.28
CA MET A 1 -33.00 13.59 15.34
C MET A 1 -33.70 12.27 15.61
N ALA A 2 -33.30 11.21 14.91
CA ALA A 2 -33.89 9.88 15.10
C ALA A 2 -33.29 9.28 16.37
N ASN A 3 -34.07 9.24 17.44
CA ASN A 3 -33.71 8.56 18.67
C ASN A 3 -33.96 7.07 18.44
N THR A 4 -32.98 6.36 17.86
CA THR A 4 -33.04 4.92 17.68
C THR A 4 -33.13 4.28 19.06
N THR A 5 -34.30 3.77 19.42
CA THR A 5 -34.50 3.03 20.67
C THR A 5 -33.63 1.77 20.60
N ARG A 6 -32.51 1.80 21.34
CA ARG A 6 -31.60 0.67 21.51
C ARG A 6 -32.37 -0.53 22.03
N THR A 7 -32.07 -1.71 21.49
CA THR A 7 -32.71 -2.95 21.93
C THR A 7 -32.24 -3.34 23.34
N ASP A 8 -33.05 -4.13 24.05
CA ASP A 8 -32.68 -4.63 25.37
C ASP A 8 -31.38 -5.46 25.31
N GLU A 9 -31.19 -6.27 24.26
CA GLU A 9 -29.99 -7.10 24.07
C GLU A 9 -28.71 -6.29 23.87
N GLU A 10 -28.75 -5.20 23.10
CA GLU A 10 -27.61 -4.30 22.93
C GLU A 10 -27.23 -3.62 24.26
N THR A 11 -28.23 -3.22 25.04
CA THR A 11 -28.03 -2.61 26.37
C THR A 11 -27.38 -3.61 27.33
N ILE A 12 -27.77 -4.88 27.26
CA ILE A 12 -27.21 -5.97 28.05
C ILE A 12 -25.76 -6.26 27.62
N ALA A 13 -25.50 -6.36 26.32
CA ALA A 13 -24.16 -6.59 25.79
C ALA A 13 -23.17 -5.48 26.17
N LEU A 14 -23.63 -4.22 26.14
CA LEU A 14 -22.87 -3.07 26.60
C LEU A 14 -22.57 -3.16 28.11
N ALA A 15 -23.55 -3.52 28.93
CA ALA A 15 -23.31 -3.71 30.37
C ALA A 15 -22.26 -4.81 30.61
N GLU A 16 -22.25 -5.86 29.80
CA GLU A 16 -21.33 -6.99 29.93
C GLU A 16 -19.95 -6.76 29.32
N SER A 17 -19.73 -5.68 28.55
CA SER A 17 -18.42 -5.36 27.96
C SER A 17 -17.34 -5.02 28.99
N GLU A 18 -17.76 -4.50 30.15
CA GLU A 18 -16.89 -4.13 31.26
C GLU A 18 -16.88 -5.19 32.36
N ALA A 19 -15.79 -5.27 33.12
CA ALA A 19 -15.75 -6.10 34.33
C ALA A 19 -16.45 -5.37 35.49
N CYS A 20 -17.07 -6.12 36.41
CA CYS A 20 -17.74 -5.53 37.56
C CYS A 20 -16.82 -5.50 38.78
N SER A 21 -16.48 -4.32 39.28
CA SER A 21 -15.70 -4.16 40.51
C SER A 21 -16.45 -4.61 41.78
N THR A 22 -17.79 -4.57 41.79
CA THR A 22 -18.60 -4.92 42.97
C THR A 22 -18.72 -6.42 43.22
N CYS A 23 -18.85 -7.23 42.17
CA CYS A 23 -19.04 -8.68 42.30
C CYS A 23 -17.95 -9.50 41.59
N THR A 24 -16.88 -8.83 41.17
CA THR A 24 -15.71 -9.38 40.45
C THR A 24 -16.05 -10.18 39.18
N ALA A 25 -17.28 -10.07 38.67
CA ALA A 25 -17.67 -10.71 37.42
C ALA A 25 -16.83 -10.18 36.26
N GLU A 26 -16.21 -11.10 35.53
CA GLU A 26 -15.39 -10.80 34.36
C GLU A 26 -16.22 -10.26 33.19
N GLN A 27 -15.53 -9.69 32.20
CA GLN A 27 -16.13 -9.27 30.94
C GLN A 27 -16.88 -10.45 30.29
N GLY A 28 -18.11 -10.19 29.89
CA GLY A 28 -19.02 -11.17 29.28
C GLY A 28 -19.79 -12.06 30.25
N HIS A 29 -19.60 -11.93 31.57
CA HIS A 29 -20.41 -12.66 32.55
C HIS A 29 -21.48 -11.75 33.20
N PRO A 30 -22.67 -12.28 33.55
CA PRO A 30 -23.67 -11.51 34.29
C PRO A 30 -23.17 -11.14 35.69
N CYS A 31 -23.67 -10.04 36.26
CA CYS A 31 -23.41 -9.70 37.65
C CYS A 31 -23.98 -10.77 38.60
N ARG A 32 -23.32 -10.96 39.75
CA ARG A 32 -23.68 -11.97 40.74
C ARG A 32 -24.03 -11.37 42.09
N THR A 33 -24.89 -12.04 42.84
CA THR A 33 -25.16 -11.73 44.26
C THR A 33 -24.01 -12.25 45.14
N ALA A 34 -24.03 -11.90 46.43
CA ALA A 34 -23.06 -12.43 47.41
C ALA A 34 -23.08 -13.96 47.54
N SER A 35 -24.20 -14.62 47.21
CA SER A 35 -24.32 -16.09 47.20
C SER A 35 -23.82 -16.74 45.90
N GLY A 36 -23.33 -15.96 44.94
CA GLY A 36 -22.81 -16.46 43.66
C GLY A 36 -23.86 -16.70 42.58
N ALA A 37 -25.15 -16.53 42.87
CA ALA A 37 -26.23 -16.63 41.89
C ALA A 37 -26.29 -15.38 40.98
N PRO A 38 -26.84 -15.47 39.75
CA PRO A 38 -27.06 -14.30 38.90
C PRO A 38 -27.91 -13.24 39.60
N ALA A 39 -27.45 -11.99 39.58
CA ALA A 39 -28.19 -10.86 40.12
C ALA A 39 -29.40 -10.53 39.23
N ALA A 40 -30.45 -9.94 39.80
CA ALA A 40 -31.63 -9.52 39.03
C ALA A 40 -31.34 -8.33 38.08
N SER A 41 -30.27 -7.59 38.33
CA SER A 41 -29.81 -6.46 37.52
C SER A 41 -28.29 -6.29 37.63
N TYR A 42 -27.68 -5.70 36.60
CA TYR A 42 -26.27 -5.33 36.64
C TYR A 42 -26.03 -4.25 37.70
N HIS A 43 -24.87 -4.31 38.36
CA HIS A 43 -24.49 -3.34 39.37
C HIS A 43 -24.20 -1.97 38.73
N THR A 44 -24.56 -0.90 39.44
CA THR A 44 -24.31 0.47 38.99
C THR A 44 -22.84 0.74 38.71
N SER A 45 -21.94 0.15 39.50
CA SER A 45 -20.48 0.24 39.31
C SER A 45 -20.00 -0.30 37.97
N ARG A 46 -20.72 -1.23 37.36
CA ARG A 46 -20.44 -1.79 36.04
C ARG A 46 -21.04 -0.91 34.95
N THR A 47 -22.31 -0.53 35.09
CA THR A 47 -23.02 0.25 34.07
C THR A 47 -22.56 1.71 33.99
N SER A 48 -22.01 2.27 35.08
CA SER A 48 -21.45 3.63 35.09
C SER A 48 -20.16 3.77 34.27
N LEU A 49 -19.45 2.67 34.02
CA LEU A 49 -18.23 2.65 33.20
C LEU A 49 -18.53 2.73 31.71
N VAL A 50 -19.77 2.45 31.32
CA VAL A 50 -20.22 2.52 29.93
C VAL A 50 -20.87 3.89 29.71
N PRO A 51 -20.27 4.80 28.93
CA PRO A 51 -20.80 6.17 28.75
C PRO A 51 -22.26 6.21 28.31
N GLU A 52 -22.65 5.22 27.50
CA GLU A 52 -23.99 5.07 26.95
C GLU A 52 -25.04 4.60 27.96
N LEU A 53 -24.60 3.99 29.07
CA LEU A 53 -25.45 3.49 30.15
C LEU A 53 -25.30 4.31 31.44
N ALA A 54 -24.47 5.35 31.45
CA ALA A 54 -24.22 6.18 32.64
C ALA A 54 -25.50 6.82 33.23
N LYS A 55 -26.53 7.03 32.39
CA LYS A 55 -27.85 7.55 32.80
C LYS A 55 -28.91 6.45 33.00
N ALA A 56 -28.60 5.19 32.67
CA ALA A 56 -29.53 4.09 32.81
C ALA A 56 -29.70 3.75 34.30
N LYS A 57 -30.94 3.87 34.80
CA LYS A 57 -31.23 3.63 36.23
C LYS A 57 -31.10 2.16 36.62
N ARG A 58 -31.38 1.24 35.70
CA ARG A 58 -31.38 -0.21 35.95
C ARG A 58 -31.29 -0.99 34.65
N VAL A 59 -30.28 -1.84 34.51
CA VAL A 59 -30.17 -2.82 33.41
C VAL A 59 -30.44 -4.21 33.99
N VAL A 60 -31.46 -4.89 33.47
CA VAL A 60 -31.92 -6.19 33.99
C VAL A 60 -31.05 -7.31 33.42
N VAL A 61 -30.70 -8.31 34.24
CA VAL A 61 -30.06 -9.53 33.76
C VAL A 61 -31.13 -10.46 33.19
N PRO A 62 -31.04 -10.90 31.93
CA PRO A 62 -32.01 -11.82 31.33
C PRO A 62 -32.14 -13.15 32.06
N ARG A 63 -33.36 -13.69 32.06
CA ARG A 63 -33.60 -15.08 32.47
C ARG A 63 -32.86 -16.03 31.53
N GLY A 64 -32.19 -17.04 32.09
CA GLY A 64 -31.38 -18.01 31.33
C GLY A 64 -29.88 -17.72 31.30
N ARG A 65 -29.41 -16.57 31.81
CA ARG A 65 -27.98 -16.28 31.98
C ARG A 65 -27.49 -16.79 33.32
N GLY A 66 -27.17 -18.08 33.35
CA GLY A 66 -26.64 -18.81 34.51
C GLY A 66 -25.25 -18.34 34.97
N THR A 67 -24.72 -18.98 36.00
CA THR A 67 -23.38 -18.68 36.55
C THR A 67 -22.26 -18.94 35.54
N ASP A 68 -22.45 -19.95 34.69
CA ASP A 68 -21.61 -20.40 33.59
C ASP A 68 -21.89 -19.66 32.27
N TYR A 69 -22.95 -18.84 32.22
CA TYR A 69 -23.25 -18.07 31.03
C TYR A 69 -22.13 -17.09 30.72
N ARG A 70 -21.65 -17.16 29.50
CA ARG A 70 -20.77 -16.17 28.89
C ARG A 70 -21.49 -15.60 27.68
N THR A 71 -21.54 -14.28 27.56
CA THR A 71 -22.01 -13.67 26.33
C THR A 71 -21.24 -14.25 25.15
N PRO A 72 -21.93 -14.64 24.08
CA PRO A 72 -21.29 -14.75 22.79
C PRO A 72 -20.52 -13.44 22.58
N ARG A 73 -19.29 -13.55 22.09
CA ARG A 73 -18.48 -12.38 21.70
C ARG A 73 -19.18 -11.74 20.50
N THR A 74 -20.25 -11.00 20.75
CA THR A 74 -20.87 -10.14 19.76
C THR A 74 -19.83 -9.06 19.54
N THR A 75 -19.17 -9.10 18.39
CA THR A 75 -18.46 -7.93 17.89
C THR A 75 -19.50 -6.83 17.85
N VAL A 76 -19.56 -6.01 18.89
CA VAL A 76 -20.30 -4.76 18.85
C VAL A 76 -19.62 -4.02 17.72
N ALA A 77 -20.24 -4.03 16.55
CA ALA A 77 -19.91 -3.10 15.51
C ALA A 77 -20.26 -1.75 16.12
N THR A 78 -19.32 -1.15 16.84
CA THR A 78 -19.28 0.29 17.02
C THR A 78 -19.55 0.80 15.62
N ALA A 79 -20.63 1.57 15.43
CA ALA A 79 -20.90 2.19 14.15
C ALA A 79 -19.75 3.16 13.88
N THR A 80 -18.66 2.63 13.34
CA THR A 80 -17.49 3.37 12.93
C THR A 80 -18.02 4.26 11.84
N ALA A 81 -18.02 5.57 12.07
CA ALA A 81 -18.45 6.52 11.07
C ALA A 81 -17.71 6.18 9.76
N LEU A 82 -18.50 5.86 8.73
CA LEU A 82 -18.03 5.41 7.43
C LEU A 82 -17.85 6.64 6.55
N LEU A 83 -16.63 6.85 6.07
CA LEU A 83 -16.31 7.86 5.08
C LEU A 83 -16.23 7.21 3.70
N LEU A 84 -17.02 7.74 2.76
CA LEU A 84 -16.94 7.38 1.35
C LEU A 84 -16.15 8.45 0.61
N LEU A 85 -15.11 8.04 -0.10
CA LEU A 85 -14.30 8.90 -0.96
C LEU A 85 -14.46 8.43 -2.40
N GLY A 86 -14.59 9.36 -3.34
CA GLY A 86 -14.77 9.05 -4.76
C GLY A 86 -13.55 9.45 -5.57
N TYR A 87 -13.18 8.64 -6.56
CA TYR A 87 -12.15 9.03 -7.53
C TYR A 87 -12.61 8.77 -8.97
N ALA A 88 -12.50 9.82 -9.81
CA ALA A 88 -12.87 9.80 -11.22
C ALA A 88 -11.67 10.20 -12.08
N ARG A 89 -11.48 9.53 -13.23
CA ARG A 89 -10.32 9.75 -14.11
C ARG A 89 -10.68 9.57 -15.58
N VAL A 90 -10.20 10.47 -16.44
CA VAL A 90 -10.32 10.34 -17.91
C VAL A 90 -8.97 10.53 -18.59
N SER A 91 -8.74 9.80 -19.68
CA SER A 91 -7.43 9.71 -20.35
C SER A 91 -7.18 10.80 -21.42
N THR A 92 -8.11 11.74 -21.61
CA THR A 92 -7.95 12.88 -22.55
C THR A 92 -8.86 14.06 -22.20
N SER A 93 -8.40 15.28 -22.54
CA SER A 93 -9.11 16.55 -22.29
C SER A 93 -10.48 16.69 -22.98
N LYS A 94 -10.83 15.79 -23.91
CA LYS A 94 -12.11 15.79 -24.63
C LYS A 94 -13.18 14.89 -23.98
N GLN A 95 -12.81 14.04 -23.03
CA GLN A 95 -13.75 13.21 -22.28
C GLN A 95 -14.16 13.93 -20.99
N SER A 96 -15.45 13.91 -20.68
CA SER A 96 -16.00 14.50 -19.45
C SER A 96 -15.99 13.47 -18.32
N THR A 97 -15.55 13.89 -17.14
CA THR A 97 -15.67 13.10 -15.90
C THR A 97 -17.09 13.06 -15.35
N ALA A 98 -18.03 13.85 -15.91
CA ALA A 98 -19.39 13.99 -15.40
C ALA A 98 -20.10 12.64 -15.19
N SER A 99 -20.09 11.76 -16.19
CA SER A 99 -20.70 10.42 -16.06
C SER A 99 -20.13 9.58 -14.91
N GLN A 100 -18.84 9.74 -14.60
CA GLN A 100 -18.22 9.05 -13.47
C GLN A 100 -18.60 9.70 -12.14
N VAL A 101 -18.65 11.03 -12.09
CA VAL A 101 -19.08 11.78 -10.90
C VAL A 101 -20.54 11.47 -10.58
N ASP A 102 -21.41 11.40 -11.59
CA ASP A 102 -22.81 11.01 -11.43
C ASP A 102 -22.91 9.60 -10.83
N ALA A 103 -22.18 8.63 -11.38
CA ALA A 103 -22.16 7.26 -10.84
C ALA A 103 -21.64 7.18 -9.40
N LEU A 104 -20.64 7.99 -9.04
CA LEU A 104 -20.12 8.07 -7.66
C LEU A 104 -21.12 8.72 -6.71
N THR A 105 -21.82 9.76 -7.17
CA THR A 105 -22.86 10.46 -6.41
C THR A 105 -24.07 9.55 -6.18
N ASP A 106 -24.49 8.82 -7.21
CA ASP A 106 -25.58 7.82 -7.14
C ASP A 106 -25.26 6.67 -6.18
N TYR A 107 -23.98 6.32 -6.04
CA TYR A 107 -23.53 5.35 -5.03
C TYR A 107 -23.58 5.91 -3.59
N GLY A 108 -23.68 7.23 -3.43
CA GLY A 108 -23.77 7.91 -2.14
C GLY A 108 -22.47 8.57 -1.68
N VAL A 109 -21.49 8.78 -2.56
CA VAL A 109 -20.31 9.60 -2.25
C VAL A 109 -20.72 11.08 -2.27
N SER A 110 -20.44 11.82 -1.19
CA SER A 110 -20.74 13.25 -1.17
C SER A 110 -19.88 14.01 -2.19
N PRO A 111 -20.42 15.02 -2.90
CA PRO A 111 -19.68 15.76 -3.93
C PRO A 111 -18.35 16.37 -3.45
N GLU A 112 -18.27 16.80 -2.20
CA GLU A 112 -17.05 17.33 -1.57
C GLU A 112 -15.91 16.31 -1.40
N HIS A 113 -16.24 15.01 -1.44
CA HIS A 113 -15.31 13.90 -1.30
C HIS A 113 -15.02 13.20 -2.65
N ILE A 114 -15.49 13.77 -3.76
CA ILE A 114 -15.20 13.26 -5.11
C ILE A 114 -14.01 14.03 -5.68
N HIS A 115 -12.92 13.29 -5.95
CA HIS A 115 -11.71 13.82 -6.56
C HIS A 115 -11.66 13.41 -8.02
N ALA A 116 -11.72 14.38 -8.94
CA ALA A 116 -11.71 14.13 -10.37
C ALA A 116 -10.39 14.57 -11.01
N GLU A 117 -9.86 13.76 -11.92
CA GLU A 117 -8.60 14.00 -12.63
C GLU A 117 -8.76 13.88 -14.15
N ASN A 118 -8.09 14.78 -14.88
CA ASN A 118 -7.98 14.70 -16.33
C ASN A 118 -6.52 14.46 -16.70
N GLU A 119 -6.22 13.29 -17.27
CA GLU A 119 -4.86 12.92 -17.62
C GLU A 119 -4.43 13.68 -18.90
N SER A 120 -3.63 14.73 -18.71
CA SER A 120 -2.95 15.43 -19.79
C SER A 120 -1.64 14.73 -20.14
N THR A 121 -1.38 14.52 -21.43
CA THR A 121 -0.14 13.89 -21.93
C THR A 121 1.13 14.65 -21.53
N ARG A 122 1.02 15.93 -21.13
CA ARG A 122 2.12 16.79 -20.68
C ARG A 122 2.45 16.67 -19.19
N GLU A 123 1.52 16.19 -18.35
CA GLU A 123 1.68 16.11 -16.89
C GLU A 123 1.53 14.67 -16.38
N ARG A 124 1.93 13.70 -17.21
CA ARG A 124 1.79 12.27 -16.93
C ARG A 124 2.32 11.85 -15.55
N ASP A 125 3.33 12.52 -15.00
CA ASP A 125 3.96 12.13 -13.74
C ASP A 125 3.21 12.53 -12.46
N LYS A 126 2.08 13.24 -12.55
CA LYS A 126 1.52 13.95 -11.41
C LYS A 126 0.02 13.69 -11.24
N ARG A 127 -0.33 12.50 -10.70
CA ARG A 127 -1.70 12.16 -10.27
C ARG A 127 -2.07 12.86 -8.95
N HIS A 128 -2.18 14.18 -8.99
CA HIS A 128 -2.38 15.00 -7.80
C HIS A 128 -3.72 14.70 -7.10
N ALA A 129 -4.79 14.46 -7.85
CA ALA A 129 -6.10 14.17 -7.27
C ALA A 129 -6.11 12.77 -6.61
N TRP A 130 -5.39 11.81 -7.21
CA TRP A 130 -5.20 10.49 -6.60
C TRP A 130 -4.42 10.58 -5.28
N GLN A 131 -3.32 11.32 -5.26
CA GLN A 131 -2.53 11.49 -4.05
C GLN A 131 -3.36 12.18 -2.96
N HIS A 132 -4.15 13.19 -3.32
CA HIS A 132 -5.00 13.90 -2.38
C HIS A 132 -6.07 13.00 -1.76
N VAL A 133 -6.77 12.17 -2.56
CA VAL A 133 -7.76 11.23 -2.02
C VAL A 133 -7.12 10.15 -1.15
N LEU A 134 -5.91 9.69 -1.48
CA LEU A 134 -5.17 8.76 -0.64
C LEU A 134 -4.77 9.40 0.69
N ASP A 135 -4.25 10.62 0.67
CA ASP A 135 -3.85 11.33 1.88
C ASP A 135 -5.05 11.58 2.78
N GLU A 136 -6.19 11.99 2.22
CA GLU A 136 -7.46 12.15 2.93
C GLU A 136 -7.92 10.82 3.56
N ALA A 137 -7.89 9.73 2.79
CA ALA A 137 -8.26 8.40 3.27
C ALA A 137 -7.39 7.94 4.44
N VAL A 138 -6.07 8.12 4.32
CA VAL A 138 -5.09 7.75 5.36
C VAL A 138 -5.31 8.59 6.62
N GLN A 139 -5.55 9.89 6.49
CA GLN A 139 -5.84 10.75 7.64
C GLN A 139 -7.13 10.32 8.34
N ALA A 140 -8.21 10.08 7.59
CA ALA A 140 -9.47 9.59 8.14
C ALA A 140 -9.31 8.26 8.90
N ARG A 141 -8.52 7.32 8.37
CA ARG A 141 -8.17 6.06 9.06
C ARG A 141 -7.40 6.30 10.37
N ARG A 142 -6.49 7.28 10.41
CA ARG A 142 -5.76 7.65 11.64
C ARG A 142 -6.69 8.20 12.73
N PHE A 143 -7.77 8.87 12.35
CA PHE A 143 -8.82 9.33 13.26
C PHE A 143 -9.81 8.22 13.66
N GLY A 144 -9.58 6.97 13.23
CA GLY A 144 -10.38 5.81 13.61
C GLY A 144 -11.64 5.59 12.75
N LEU A 145 -11.80 6.33 11.65
CA LEU A 145 -12.92 6.16 10.72
C LEU A 145 -12.76 4.88 9.89
N ALA A 146 -13.88 4.31 9.46
CA ALA A 146 -13.89 3.31 8.39
C ALA A 146 -13.89 4.08 7.07
N VAL A 147 -13.02 3.73 6.13
CA VAL A 147 -12.89 4.46 4.86
C VAL A 147 -13.08 3.50 3.70
N THR A 148 -13.96 3.86 2.77
CA THR A 148 -14.12 3.18 1.49
C THR A 148 -13.84 4.13 0.34
N LEU A 149 -12.82 3.81 -0.46
CA LEU A 149 -12.54 4.48 -1.71
C LEU A 149 -13.36 3.84 -2.84
N VAL A 150 -14.17 4.64 -3.51
CA VAL A 150 -15.09 4.23 -4.57
C VAL A 150 -14.56 4.71 -5.91
N VAL A 151 -14.46 3.78 -6.86
CA VAL A 151 -14.09 4.04 -8.26
C VAL A 151 -15.11 3.39 -9.19
N THR A 152 -15.28 3.96 -10.38
CA THR A 152 -16.22 3.45 -11.38
C THR A 152 -15.77 2.12 -11.98
N ASP A 153 -14.51 2.00 -12.36
CA ASP A 153 -13.90 0.81 -12.97
C ASP A 153 -12.42 0.67 -12.57
N GLU A 154 -11.83 -0.50 -12.84
CA GLU A 154 -10.44 -0.81 -12.47
C GLU A 154 -9.39 0.03 -13.21
N GLU A 155 -9.69 0.53 -14.41
CA GLU A 155 -8.76 1.36 -15.17
C GLU A 155 -8.57 2.73 -14.52
N ARG A 156 -9.45 3.14 -13.59
CA ARG A 156 -9.28 4.38 -12.84
C ARG A 156 -8.20 4.26 -11.76
N ILE A 157 -7.89 3.07 -11.27
CA ILE A 157 -6.99 2.88 -10.12
C ILE A 157 -5.53 3.23 -10.45
N GLY A 158 -5.04 2.90 -11.64
CA GLY A 158 -3.68 3.21 -12.08
C GLY A 158 -3.55 3.35 -13.59
N ARG A 159 -2.46 3.96 -14.07
CA ARG A 159 -2.21 4.14 -15.52
C ARG A 159 -1.76 2.85 -16.20
N ASP A 160 -1.13 1.98 -15.43
CA ASP A 160 -0.70 0.66 -15.89
C ASP A 160 -0.77 -0.36 -14.74
N ALA A 161 -0.61 -1.63 -15.09
CA ALA A 161 -0.71 -2.70 -14.11
C ALA A 161 0.29 -2.59 -12.93
N ASP A 162 1.47 -1.99 -13.10
CA ASP A 162 2.42 -1.87 -11.97
C ASP A 162 1.96 -0.78 -11.00
N GLU A 163 1.44 0.33 -11.52
CA GLU A 163 0.89 1.41 -10.70
C GLU A 163 -0.36 0.95 -9.96
N MET A 164 -1.28 0.27 -10.66
CA MET A 164 -2.49 -0.30 -10.07
C MET A 164 -2.17 -1.25 -8.90
N VAL A 165 -1.15 -2.10 -9.02
CA VAL A 165 -0.72 -2.98 -7.92
C VAL A 165 -0.21 -2.16 -6.74
N LYS A 166 0.66 -1.18 -6.97
CA LYS A 166 1.23 -0.35 -5.90
C LYS A 166 0.14 0.41 -5.15
N ASP A 167 -0.81 0.95 -5.89
CA ASP A 167 -1.97 1.66 -5.36
C ASP A 167 -2.86 0.73 -4.53
N ALA A 168 -3.18 -0.47 -5.06
CA ALA A 168 -3.92 -1.47 -4.32
C ALA A 168 -3.20 -1.88 -3.02
N GLU A 169 -1.89 -2.12 -3.06
CA GLU A 169 -1.11 -2.47 -1.87
C GLU A 169 -1.06 -1.34 -0.84
N THR A 170 -1.03 -0.08 -1.31
CA THR A 170 -1.10 1.11 -0.46
C THR A 170 -2.44 1.18 0.26
N LEU A 171 -3.55 0.99 -0.46
CA LEU A 171 -4.89 0.94 0.14
C LEU A 171 -5.00 -0.17 1.18
N ARG A 172 -4.51 -1.37 0.86
CA ARG A 172 -4.50 -2.53 1.76
C ARG A 172 -3.72 -2.26 3.04
N THR A 173 -2.50 -1.74 2.92
CA THR A 173 -1.60 -1.48 4.07
C THR A 173 -2.16 -0.42 5.01
N ASN A 174 -2.91 0.55 4.47
CA ASN A 174 -3.57 1.59 5.27
C ASN A 174 -4.98 1.19 5.77
N GLY A 175 -5.42 -0.04 5.48
CA GLY A 175 -6.73 -0.53 5.91
C GLY A 175 -7.90 0.23 5.25
N ILE A 176 -7.72 0.66 4.01
CA ILE A 176 -8.76 1.35 3.22
C ILE A 176 -9.47 0.31 2.34
N THR A 177 -10.81 0.27 2.41
CA THR A 177 -11.62 -0.59 1.55
C THR A 177 -11.70 0.00 0.15
N LEU A 178 -11.57 -0.83 -0.88
CA LEU A 178 -11.74 -0.43 -2.27
C LEU A 178 -13.07 -0.95 -2.80
N ARG A 179 -13.90 -0.06 -3.36
CA ARG A 179 -15.16 -0.39 -4.02
C ARG A 179 -15.07 -0.06 -5.50
N ILE A 180 -15.31 -1.05 -6.35
CA ILE A 180 -15.36 -0.89 -7.81
C ILE A 180 -16.81 -1.08 -8.25
N LEU A 181 -17.38 -0.08 -8.94
CA LEU A 181 -18.80 -0.09 -9.30
C LEU A 181 -19.12 -0.98 -10.52
N SER A 182 -18.20 -1.06 -11.48
CA SER A 182 -18.42 -1.74 -12.76
C SER A 182 -17.14 -2.41 -13.29
N GLY A 183 -17.31 -3.30 -14.26
CA GLY A 183 -16.20 -4.06 -14.85
C GLY A 183 -16.00 -5.45 -14.23
N PRO A 184 -15.02 -6.22 -14.74
CA PRO A 184 -14.73 -7.58 -14.27
C PRO A 184 -14.32 -7.67 -12.80
N LEU A 185 -13.80 -6.57 -12.24
CA LEU A 185 -13.34 -6.48 -10.86
C LEU A 185 -14.37 -5.80 -9.94
N ALA A 186 -15.59 -5.56 -10.43
CA ALA A 186 -16.68 -4.96 -9.66
C ALA A 186 -16.92 -5.72 -8.35
N GLY A 187 -17.03 -4.98 -7.25
CA GLY A 187 -17.08 -5.59 -5.93
C GLY A 187 -16.49 -4.69 -4.84
N GLU A 188 -16.67 -5.14 -3.60
CA GLU A 188 -16.06 -4.52 -2.43
C GLU A 188 -14.86 -5.37 -1.99
N HIS A 189 -13.70 -4.74 -1.86
CA HIS A 189 -12.41 -5.38 -1.63
C HIS A 189 -11.85 -4.86 -0.32
N ARG A 190 -12.05 -5.65 0.73
CA ARG A 190 -11.70 -5.30 2.10
C ARG A 190 -10.29 -5.77 2.45
N PRO A 191 -9.49 -4.94 3.14
CA PRO A 191 -8.16 -5.33 3.59
C PRO A 191 -8.16 -6.51 4.59
N ASP A 192 -9.22 -6.62 5.39
CA ASP A 192 -9.45 -7.60 6.46
C ASP A 192 -10.37 -8.77 6.04
N GLY A 193 -10.89 -8.75 4.80
CA GLY A 193 -11.86 -9.72 4.29
C GLY A 193 -11.44 -10.41 3.00
N ASP A 194 -12.30 -10.39 1.98
CA ASP A 194 -12.00 -10.94 0.65
C ASP A 194 -10.90 -10.11 -0.03
N ASN A 195 -9.66 -10.55 0.19
CA ASN A 195 -8.46 -9.93 -0.36
C ASN A 195 -8.06 -10.51 -1.72
N THR A 196 -8.97 -11.19 -2.41
CA THR A 196 -8.68 -11.89 -3.67
C THR A 196 -8.15 -10.94 -4.74
N LEU A 197 -8.68 -9.70 -4.82
CA LEU A 197 -8.11 -8.69 -5.71
C LEU A 197 -6.68 -8.31 -5.36
N PHE A 198 -6.38 -8.08 -4.08
CA PHE A 198 -5.01 -7.76 -3.66
C PHE A 198 -4.03 -8.90 -3.96
N LYS A 199 -4.48 -10.15 -3.82
CA LYS A 199 -3.70 -11.34 -4.20
C LYS A 199 -3.48 -11.43 -5.71
N ILE A 200 -4.52 -11.19 -6.52
CA ILE A 200 -4.41 -11.17 -7.99
C ILE A 200 -3.46 -10.05 -8.43
N PHE A 201 -3.57 -8.87 -7.83
CA PHE A 201 -2.64 -7.77 -8.08
C PHE A 201 -1.19 -8.15 -7.72
N ALA A 202 -0.95 -8.78 -6.57
CA ALA A 202 0.39 -9.25 -6.22
C ALA A 202 0.97 -10.23 -7.28
N VAL A 203 0.17 -11.18 -7.76
CA VAL A 203 0.58 -12.14 -8.80
C VAL A 203 0.85 -11.44 -10.15
N LEU A 204 0.02 -10.47 -10.52
CA LEU A 204 0.21 -9.69 -11.75
C LEU A 204 1.47 -8.83 -11.69
N ALA A 205 1.79 -8.26 -10.52
CA ALA A 205 3.00 -7.48 -10.31
C ALA A 205 4.27 -8.31 -10.50
N GLU A 206 4.27 -9.52 -9.94
CA GLU A 206 5.40 -10.45 -10.05
C GLU A 206 5.61 -10.87 -11.51
N ARG A 207 4.52 -11.19 -12.23
CA ARG A 207 4.58 -11.50 -13.67
C ARG A 207 5.06 -10.33 -14.51
N LYS A 208 4.65 -9.09 -14.21
CA LYS A 208 5.07 -7.92 -14.99
C LYS A 208 6.55 -7.60 -14.77
N ARG A 209 7.05 -7.72 -13.54
CA ARG A 209 8.50 -7.64 -13.24
C ARG A 209 9.29 -8.65 -14.05
N GLU A 210 8.84 -9.90 -14.11
CA GLU A 210 9.52 -10.95 -14.87
C GLU A 210 9.45 -10.68 -16.39
N SER A 211 8.30 -10.25 -16.93
CA SER A 211 8.18 -9.88 -18.35
C SER A 211 9.09 -8.71 -18.74
N ILE A 212 9.25 -7.69 -17.89
CA ILE A 212 10.21 -6.59 -18.14
C ILE A 212 11.63 -7.13 -18.18
N ARG A 213 12.01 -7.98 -17.21
CA ARG A 213 13.32 -8.62 -17.16
C ARG A 213 13.59 -9.45 -18.42
N GLU A 214 12.65 -10.29 -18.83
CA GLU A 214 12.76 -11.08 -20.07
C GLU A 214 12.94 -10.20 -21.30
N LYS A 215 12.16 -9.11 -21.44
CA LYS A 215 12.27 -8.18 -22.57
C LYS A 215 13.63 -7.49 -22.60
N VAL A 216 14.16 -7.09 -21.44
CA VAL A 216 15.50 -6.50 -21.33
C VAL A 216 16.56 -7.51 -21.75
N LEU A 217 16.53 -8.73 -21.20
CA LEU A 217 17.48 -9.79 -21.54
C LEU A 217 17.44 -10.15 -23.03
N ARG A 218 16.23 -10.24 -23.61
CA ARG A 218 16.03 -10.49 -25.03
C ARG A 218 16.58 -9.34 -25.88
N GLY A 219 16.31 -8.09 -25.50
CA GLY A 219 16.86 -6.90 -26.15
C GLY A 219 18.39 -6.86 -26.10
N GLN A 220 18.99 -7.18 -24.95
CA GLN A 220 20.44 -7.30 -24.81
C GLN A 220 21.02 -8.42 -25.68
N GLY A 221 20.35 -9.58 -25.74
CA GLY A 221 20.73 -10.69 -26.62
C GLY A 221 20.71 -10.31 -28.09
N THR A 222 19.65 -9.62 -28.55
CA THR A 222 19.56 -9.10 -29.91
C THR A 222 20.63 -8.05 -30.21
N ALA A 223 20.90 -7.14 -29.27
CA ALA A 223 21.97 -6.15 -29.41
C ALA A 223 23.34 -6.82 -29.56
N ARG A 224 23.64 -7.84 -28.74
CA ARG A 224 24.88 -8.64 -28.84
C ARG A 224 24.98 -9.36 -30.19
N LYS A 225 23.90 -9.98 -30.67
CA LYS A 225 23.85 -10.63 -31.99
C LYS A 225 24.10 -9.64 -33.14
N ASN A 226 23.64 -8.41 -32.99
CA ASN A 226 23.86 -7.33 -33.95
C ASN A 226 25.23 -6.62 -33.76
N GLY A 227 26.16 -7.22 -33.00
CA GLY A 227 27.51 -6.69 -32.80
C GLY A 227 27.60 -5.47 -31.87
N LYS A 228 26.54 -5.11 -31.15
CA LYS A 228 26.57 -4.01 -30.18
C LYS A 228 27.09 -4.53 -28.83
N THR A 229 28.10 -3.86 -28.29
CA THR A 229 28.62 -4.13 -26.95
C THR A 229 27.63 -3.61 -25.90
N VAL A 230 27.02 -4.53 -25.14
CA VAL A 230 26.10 -4.22 -24.05
C VAL A 230 26.89 -4.14 -22.74
N GLY A 231 26.89 -2.97 -22.09
CA GLY A 231 27.58 -2.75 -20.81
C GLY A 231 28.37 -1.45 -20.78
N ARG A 232 29.20 -1.26 -19.74
CA ARG A 232 30.10 -0.11 -19.65
C ARG A 232 31.11 -0.19 -20.81
N PRO A 233 31.32 0.88 -21.58
CA PRO A 233 32.34 0.90 -22.62
C PRO A 233 33.71 0.55 -22.01
N VAL A 234 34.40 -0.41 -22.63
CA VAL A 234 35.77 -0.75 -22.24
C VAL A 234 36.65 0.45 -22.57
N VAL A 235 37.32 0.96 -21.55
CA VAL A 235 38.29 2.06 -21.70
C VAL A 235 39.68 1.46 -21.55
N GLY A 236 40.44 1.50 -22.64
CA GLY A 236 41.66 0.73 -22.82
C GLY A 236 41.61 0.00 -24.16
N THR A 237 42.15 0.64 -25.21
CA THR A 237 42.37 -0.02 -26.50
C THR A 237 43.59 -0.95 -26.39
N THR A 238 43.70 -1.92 -27.29
CA THR A 238 44.91 -2.76 -27.41
C THR A 238 46.19 -1.93 -27.53
N ALA A 239 46.13 -0.79 -28.19
CA ALA A 239 47.21 0.19 -28.27
C ALA A 239 47.61 0.76 -26.89
N MET A 240 46.62 1.04 -26.02
CA MET A 240 46.89 1.53 -24.67
C MET A 240 47.51 0.45 -23.79
N ALA A 241 47.07 -0.80 -23.92
CA ALA A 241 47.69 -1.94 -23.21
C ALA A 241 49.16 -2.12 -23.63
N ALA A 242 49.46 -2.05 -24.93
CA ALA A 242 50.81 -2.12 -25.46
C ALA A 242 51.69 -0.95 -24.98
N GLN A 243 51.15 0.28 -24.95
CA GLN A 243 51.85 1.46 -24.43
C GLN A 243 52.18 1.32 -22.94
N VAL A 244 51.20 0.90 -22.13
CA VAL A 244 51.38 0.65 -20.70
C VAL A 244 52.46 -0.42 -20.45
N ARG A 245 52.49 -1.48 -21.28
CA ARG A 245 53.51 -2.53 -21.19
C ARG A 245 54.90 -2.03 -21.57
N ALA A 246 55.04 -1.30 -22.67
CA ALA A 246 56.33 -0.74 -23.08
C ALA A 246 56.92 0.21 -22.03
N LEU A 247 56.08 1.02 -21.37
CA LEU A 247 56.52 1.89 -20.27
C LEU A 247 56.94 1.08 -19.03
N LYS A 248 56.25 -0.04 -18.76
CA LYS A 248 56.59 -0.93 -17.66
C LYS A 248 57.91 -1.68 -17.90
N ASP A 249 58.11 -2.19 -19.12
CA ASP A 249 59.34 -2.87 -19.53
C ASP A 249 60.53 -1.89 -19.59
N GLY A 250 60.27 -0.62 -19.86
CA GLY A 250 61.22 0.49 -19.76
C GLY A 250 61.57 0.91 -18.31
N GLY A 251 61.04 0.20 -17.29
CA GLY A 251 61.39 0.39 -15.89
C GLY A 251 60.55 1.39 -15.11
N MET A 252 59.50 2.00 -15.70
CA MET A 252 58.63 2.93 -14.97
C MET A 252 57.78 2.23 -13.91
N SER A 253 57.56 2.93 -12.80
CA SER A 253 56.65 2.47 -11.75
C SER A 253 55.18 2.68 -12.14
N VAL A 254 54.27 1.89 -11.57
CA VAL A 254 52.83 1.97 -11.88
C VAL A 254 52.22 3.35 -11.61
N PRO A 255 52.60 4.08 -10.53
CA PRO A 255 52.17 5.47 -10.33
C PRO A 255 52.61 6.39 -11.48
N GLU A 256 53.88 6.31 -11.90
CA GLU A 256 54.41 7.13 -13.00
C GLU A 256 53.70 6.84 -14.33
N ILE A 257 53.36 5.57 -14.58
CA ILE A 257 52.59 5.15 -15.76
C ILE A 257 51.16 5.73 -15.73
N CYS A 258 50.54 5.84 -14.55
CA CYS A 258 49.22 6.48 -14.42
C CYS A 258 49.25 7.95 -14.82
N ASP A 259 50.35 8.64 -14.53
CA ASP A 259 50.50 10.07 -14.84
C ASP A 259 50.93 10.30 -16.31
N ALA A 260 51.72 9.36 -16.87
CA ALA A 260 52.26 9.45 -18.22
C ALA A 260 51.25 9.09 -19.33
N VAL A 261 50.23 8.26 -19.03
CA VAL A 261 49.27 7.79 -20.03
C VAL A 261 47.92 8.48 -19.86
N THR A 262 47.28 8.86 -20.96
CA THR A 262 45.91 9.39 -20.97
C THR A 262 45.02 8.63 -21.93
N PHE A 263 43.72 8.54 -21.60
CA PHE A 263 42.72 7.92 -22.45
C PHE A 263 41.47 8.80 -22.54
N LYS A 264 40.70 8.64 -23.62
CA LYS A 264 39.41 9.32 -23.78
C LYS A 264 38.33 8.51 -23.06
N ASP A 265 37.59 9.16 -22.16
CA ASP A 265 36.41 8.56 -21.55
C ASP A 265 35.23 8.48 -22.54
N ALA A 266 34.12 7.87 -22.13
CA ALA A 266 32.93 7.71 -22.97
C ALA A 266 32.31 9.04 -23.45
N LYS A 267 32.71 10.19 -22.87
CA LYS A 267 32.31 11.55 -23.27
C LYS A 267 33.41 12.27 -24.06
N GLY A 268 34.48 11.58 -24.43
CA GLY A 268 35.60 12.11 -25.21
C GLY A 268 36.61 12.93 -24.42
N LYS A 269 36.50 13.02 -23.07
CA LYS A 269 37.45 13.76 -22.25
C LYS A 269 38.70 12.93 -21.95
N LEU A 270 39.87 13.56 -22.07
CA LEU A 270 41.14 12.94 -21.69
C LEU A 270 41.23 12.82 -20.17
N LYS A 271 41.56 11.63 -19.68
CA LYS A 271 41.77 11.33 -18.26
C LYS A 271 42.94 10.38 -18.09
N ASN A 272 43.59 10.48 -16.94
CA ASN A 272 44.60 9.55 -16.47
C ASN A 272 43.93 8.27 -15.92
N PRO A 273 44.48 7.07 -16.20
CA PRO A 273 43.95 5.82 -15.66
C PRO A 273 44.20 5.68 -14.16
N SER A 274 43.29 5.00 -13.49
CA SER A 274 43.52 4.57 -12.11
C SER A 274 44.55 3.45 -12.07
N ARG A 275 45.26 3.29 -10.94
CA ARG A 275 46.19 2.17 -10.72
C ARG A 275 45.57 0.80 -11.04
N ALA A 276 44.32 0.59 -10.64
CA ALA A 276 43.58 -0.64 -10.94
C ALA A 276 43.36 -0.87 -12.44
N THR A 277 43.18 0.21 -13.21
CA THR A 277 43.05 0.12 -14.67
C THR A 277 44.39 -0.26 -15.31
N VAL A 278 45.51 0.31 -14.84
CA VAL A 278 46.86 -0.02 -15.31
C VAL A 278 47.21 -1.48 -15.00
N TYR A 279 46.93 -1.96 -13.78
CA TYR A 279 47.13 -3.37 -13.42
C TYR A 279 46.29 -4.31 -14.28
N ARG A 280 45.01 -3.99 -14.52
CA ARG A 280 44.16 -4.77 -15.42
C ARG A 280 44.71 -4.83 -16.84
N LEU A 281 45.20 -3.71 -17.38
CA LEU A 281 45.77 -3.65 -18.74
C LEU A 281 47.08 -4.46 -18.86
N LEU A 282 47.91 -4.47 -17.82
CA LEU A 282 49.12 -5.31 -17.78
C LEU A 282 48.77 -6.81 -17.79
N GLN A 283 47.78 -7.21 -16.97
CA GLN A 283 47.29 -8.60 -16.94
C GLN A 283 46.64 -9.05 -18.26
N GLU A 284 45.83 -8.18 -18.87
CA GLU A 284 45.19 -8.46 -20.17
C GLU A 284 46.22 -8.61 -21.30
N GLY A 285 47.35 -7.88 -21.24
CA GLY A 285 48.44 -7.99 -22.19
C GLY A 285 49.27 -9.27 -22.06
N GLU A 286 49.35 -9.88 -20.87
CA GLU A 286 50.02 -11.16 -20.63
C GLU A 286 49.19 -12.35 -21.14
N ALA A 287 47.86 -12.25 -21.10
CA ALA A 287 46.96 -13.31 -21.57
C ALA A 287 46.82 -13.38 -23.11
N MET A 288 47.33 -12.39 -23.85
CA MET A 288 47.29 -12.32 -25.32
C MET A 288 48.64 -12.53 -26.00
N ALA A 289 49.72 -12.69 -25.23
CA ALA A 289 51.08 -13.00 -25.72
C ALA A 289 51.36 -14.49 -25.59
#